data_AF-A0A7J6MLV8-F1
#
_entry.id   AF-A0A7J6MLV8-F1
#
_cell.length_a   1.000
_cell.length_b   1.000
_cell.length_c   1.000
_cell.angle_alpha   90.00
_cell.angle_beta   90.00
_cell.angle_gamma   90.00
#
_symmetry.space_group_name_H-M   'P 1'
#
loop_
_entity.id
_entity.type
_entity.pdbx_description
1 polymer ?
#
loop_
_entity_poly.entity_id
_entity_poly.type
_entity_poly.pdbx_seq_one_letter_code
_entity_poly.pdbx_strand_id
1 'polypeptide(L)'
;MTWQLMPGLPKWRFGDYGDIGISVYLTIVGFWFYLEFPVAVLAPIFFADPSGAVIGKWATRNMPKYNPAWVGKKTVIGSLAVFVVTFLTLYRPRSFIPRLMTSLTTMLVEGFGGKFDNLYIAMVVIGAWMLFPNY
;
A
#
# COMPACT_ATOMS: atom_id res chain seq x y z
N MET A 1 -20.25 -4.93 5.81
CA MET A 1 -19.80 -3.95 6.82
C MET A 1 -19.42 -2.60 6.21
N THR A 2 -18.78 -2.52 5.03
CA THR A 2 -18.58 -1.26 4.30
C THR A 2 -19.79 -0.85 3.43
N TRP A 3 -20.41 -1.79 2.71
CA TRP A 3 -21.51 -1.51 1.76
C TRP A 3 -22.93 -1.50 2.35
N GLN A 4 -23.07 -1.34 3.67
CA GLN A 4 -24.38 -1.25 4.35
C GLN A 4 -25.36 -2.41 4.02
N LEU A 5 -24.84 -3.61 3.72
CA LEU A 5 -25.66 -4.80 3.43
C LEU A 5 -26.61 -5.20 4.57
N MET A 6 -26.38 -4.68 5.77
CA MET A 6 -27.28 -4.79 6.92
C MET A 6 -27.63 -3.38 7.41
N PRO A 7 -28.88 -2.92 7.23
CA PRO A 7 -29.31 -1.62 7.74
C PRO A 7 -29.30 -1.61 9.28
N GLY A 8 -28.83 -0.51 9.88
CA GLY A 8 -28.85 -0.30 11.34
C GLY A 8 -27.54 -0.60 12.09
N LEU A 9 -26.48 -1.07 11.40
CA LEU A 9 -25.16 -1.23 12.01
C LEU A 9 -24.43 0.13 12.11
N PRO A 10 -24.02 0.57 13.33
CA PRO A 10 -23.32 1.84 13.51
C PRO A 10 -21.97 1.86 12.80
N LYS A 11 -21.52 3.06 12.42
CA LYS A 11 -20.24 3.25 11.72
C LYS A 11 -19.10 2.74 12.59
N TRP A 12 -18.36 1.76 12.08
CA TRP A 12 -17.19 1.22 12.76
C TRP A 12 -16.08 2.28 12.80
N ARG A 13 -15.41 2.45 13.94
CA ARG A 13 -14.40 3.51 14.15
C ARG A 13 -13.25 3.49 13.13
N PHE A 14 -13.00 2.34 12.51
CA PHE A 14 -11.88 2.10 11.60
C PHE A 14 -12.31 1.88 10.13
N GLY A 15 -13.58 2.07 9.78
CA GLY A 15 -14.06 1.86 8.42
C GLY A 15 -15.02 2.96 7.98
N ASP A 16 -14.93 3.38 6.72
CA ASP A 16 -15.95 4.22 6.11
C ASP A 16 -16.96 3.38 5.33
N TYR A 17 -18.18 3.90 5.21
CA TYR A 17 -19.19 3.26 4.37
C TYR A 17 -18.77 3.41 2.90
N GLY A 18 -18.91 2.33 2.12
CA GLY A 18 -18.57 2.31 0.70
C GLY A 18 -17.08 2.51 0.42
N ASP A 19 -16.18 2.06 1.31
CA ASP A 19 -14.75 2.14 1.06
C ASP A 19 -14.33 1.23 -0.12
N ILE A 20 -14.19 1.87 -1.28
CA ILE A 20 -13.79 1.24 -2.54
C ILE A 20 -12.37 0.68 -2.41
N GLY A 21 -11.46 1.39 -1.72
CA GLY A 21 -10.07 0.95 -1.56
C GLY A 21 -9.97 -0.38 -0.81
N ILE A 22 -10.70 -0.51 0.30
CA ILE A 22 -10.79 -1.77 1.07
C ILE A 22 -11.43 -2.88 0.23
N SER A 23 -12.46 -2.55 -0.56
CA SER A 23 -13.16 -3.55 -1.40
C SER A 23 -12.26 -4.10 -2.50
N VAL A 24 -11.51 -3.21 -3.16
CA VAL A 24 -10.53 -3.59 -4.19
C VAL A 24 -9.40 -4.42 -3.58
N TYR A 25 -8.86 -3.99 -2.44
CA TYR A 25 -7.85 -4.72 -1.69
C TYR A 25 -8.31 -6.15 -1.34
N LEU A 26 -9.52 -6.31 -0.78
CA LEU A 26 -10.05 -7.63 -0.42
C LEU A 26 -10.30 -8.51 -1.65
N THR A 27 -10.70 -7.91 -2.78
CA THR A 27 -10.90 -8.64 -4.03
C THR A 27 -9.57 -9.17 -4.59
N ILE A 28 -8.52 -8.33 -4.60
CA ILE A 28 -7.17 -8.73 -5.02
C ILE A 28 -6.66 -9.86 -4.13
N VAL A 29 -6.75 -9.70 -2.81
CA VAL A 29 -6.28 -10.70 -1.85
C VAL A 29 -7.07 -12.01 -1.99
N GLY A 30 -8.40 -11.94 -2.05
CA GLY A 30 -9.27 -13.10 -2.23
C GLY A 30 -8.98 -13.87 -3.51
N PHE A 31 -8.79 -13.15 -4.63
CA PHE A 31 -8.42 -13.77 -5.90
C PHE A 31 -7.02 -14.40 -5.86
N TRP A 32 -6.06 -13.76 -5.17
CA TRP A 32 -4.71 -14.29 -4.99
C TRP A 32 -4.69 -15.61 -4.22
N PHE A 33 -5.48 -15.69 -3.15
CA PHE A 33 -5.66 -16.94 -2.39
C PHE A 33 -6.39 -18.01 -3.21
N TYR A 34 -7.40 -17.63 -3.98
CA TYR A 34 -8.10 -18.55 -4.87
C TYR A 34 -7.18 -19.19 -5.92
N LEU A 35 -6.19 -18.44 -6.41
CA LEU A 35 -5.17 -18.95 -7.33
C LEU A 35 -3.98 -19.63 -6.64
N GLU A 36 -4.02 -19.79 -5.31
CA GLU A 36 -2.97 -20.44 -4.51
C GLU A 36 -1.57 -19.82 -4.68
N PHE A 37 -1.50 -18.53 -5.03
CA PHE A 37 -0.24 -17.84 -5.20
C PHE A 37 0.45 -17.51 -3.86
N PRO A 38 1.80 -17.39 -3.84
CA PRO A 38 2.53 -17.10 -2.61
C PRO A 38 2.13 -15.75 -2.02
N VAL A 39 1.59 -15.78 -0.81
CA VAL A 39 1.11 -14.60 -0.07
C VAL A 39 2.24 -13.60 0.21
N ALA A 40 3.48 -14.07 0.30
CA ALA A 40 4.66 -13.22 0.50
C ALA A 40 4.81 -12.14 -0.59
N VAL A 41 4.32 -12.39 -1.81
CA VAL A 41 4.32 -11.39 -2.89
C VAL A 41 3.46 -10.18 -2.53
N LEU A 42 2.36 -10.37 -1.81
CA LEU A 42 1.45 -9.29 -1.41
C LEU A 42 1.90 -8.53 -0.16
N ALA A 43 3.01 -8.92 0.48
CA ALA A 43 3.48 -8.30 1.72
C ALA A 43 3.56 -6.77 1.66
N PRO A 44 4.08 -6.14 0.59
CA PRO A 44 4.07 -4.68 0.49
C PRO A 44 2.67 -4.05 0.53
N ILE A 45 1.65 -4.70 -0.01
CA ILE A 45 0.27 -4.18 0.02
C ILE A 45 -0.24 -4.12 1.47
N PHE A 46 0.14 -5.08 2.31
CA PHE A 46 -0.29 -5.15 3.71
C PHE A 46 0.39 -4.12 4.61
N PHE A 47 1.63 -3.74 4.29
CA PHE A 47 2.46 -2.94 5.20
C PHE A 47 2.76 -1.53 4.68
N ALA A 48 2.85 -1.33 3.37
CA ALA A 48 3.33 -0.08 2.80
C ALA A 48 2.37 1.08 3.12
N ASP A 49 1.08 0.99 2.77
CA ASP A 49 0.11 2.07 3.03
C ASP A 49 -0.10 2.35 4.54
N PRO A 50 -0.33 1.34 5.41
CA PRO A 50 -0.41 1.57 6.85
C PRO A 50 0.87 2.21 7.42
N SER A 51 2.05 1.82 6.94
CA SER A 51 3.31 2.42 7.39
C SER A 51 3.41 3.90 7.00
N GLY A 52 3.00 4.26 5.77
CA GLY A 52 2.99 5.64 5.31
C GLY A 52 2.05 6.52 6.15
N ALA A 53 0.85 6.01 6.45
CA ALA A 53 -0.13 6.72 7.27
C ALA A 53 0.33 6.88 8.73
N VAL A 54 0.84 5.82 9.36
CA VAL A 54 1.25 5.82 10.77
C VAL A 54 2.50 6.67 10.96
N ILE A 55 3.55 6.43 10.17
CA ILE A 55 4.82 7.15 10.28
C ILE A 55 4.65 8.59 9.83
N GLY A 56 3.89 8.85 8.75
CA GLY A 56 3.55 10.19 8.31
C GLY A 56 2.82 10.99 9.40
N LYS A 57 1.80 10.40 10.04
CA LYS A 57 1.06 11.08 11.13
C LYS A 57 1.93 11.34 12.36
N TRP A 58 2.78 10.38 12.72
CA TRP A 58 3.74 10.54 13.82
C TRP A 58 4.75 11.65 13.51
N ALA A 59 5.29 11.68 12.29
CA ALA A 59 6.27 12.67 11.87
C ALA A 59 5.67 14.08 11.78
N THR A 60 4.42 14.23 11.31
CA THR A 60 3.72 15.52 11.34
C THR A 60 3.53 16.03 12.76
N ARG A 61 3.28 15.15 13.73
CA ARG A 61 3.10 15.53 15.14
C ARG A 61 4.41 15.94 15.81
N ASN A 62 5.51 15.21 15.57
CA ASN A 62 6.76 15.41 16.30
C ASN A 62 7.78 16.29 15.56
N MET A 63 7.72 16.34 14.22
CA MET A 63 8.71 16.99 13.36
C MET A 63 8.05 17.69 12.15
N PRO A 64 7.11 18.62 12.35
CA PRO A 64 6.33 19.22 11.26
C PRO A 64 7.19 19.92 10.19
N LYS A 65 8.34 20.52 10.59
CA LYS A 65 9.26 21.21 9.68
C LYS A 65 9.91 20.28 8.65
N TYR A 66 10.05 18.99 8.99
CA TYR A 66 10.72 17.99 8.14
C TYR A 66 9.73 17.07 7.41
N ASN A 67 8.43 17.21 7.65
CA ASN A 67 7.40 16.37 7.05
C ASN A 67 6.36 17.18 6.25
N PRO A 68 6.78 17.94 5.22
CA PRO A 68 5.84 18.65 4.38
C PRO A 68 4.91 17.68 3.64
N ALA A 69 3.68 18.12 3.40
CA ALA A 69 2.80 17.44 2.45
C ALA A 69 3.33 17.67 1.03
N TRP A 70 3.27 16.65 0.17
CA TRP A 70 3.74 16.75 -1.21
C TRP A 70 2.61 16.45 -2.20
N VAL A 71 1.96 15.29 -2.09
CA VAL A 71 0.77 14.96 -2.91
C VAL A 71 -0.47 14.93 -2.01
N GLY A 72 -1.28 15.99 -2.10
CA GLY A 72 -2.50 16.14 -1.31
C GLY A 72 -2.23 16.11 0.19
N LYS A 73 -2.65 15.03 0.87
CA LYS A 73 -2.43 14.82 2.31
C LYS A 73 -1.25 13.87 2.61
N LYS A 74 -0.62 13.29 1.60
CA LYS A 74 0.53 12.40 1.77
C LYS A 74 1.77 13.25 2.08
N THR A 75 2.60 12.77 2.99
CA THR A 75 3.75 13.52 3.52
C THR A 75 5.06 12.89 3.10
N VAL A 76 6.14 13.68 3.00
CA VAL A 76 7.44 13.19 2.52
C VAL A 76 7.98 12.04 3.37
N ILE A 77 7.93 12.15 4.70
CA ILE A 77 8.40 11.08 5.60
C ILE A 77 7.46 9.87 5.56
N GLY A 78 6.15 10.09 5.33
CA GLY A 78 5.20 9.01 5.12
C GLY A 78 5.54 8.21 3.86
N SER A 79 5.75 8.86 2.73
CA SER A 79 6.12 8.19 1.48
C SER A 79 7.53 7.57 1.56
N LEU A 80 8.47 8.16 2.28
CA LEU A 80 9.75 7.51 2.57
C LEU A 80 9.57 6.20 3.36
N ALA A 81 8.63 6.16 4.31
CA ALA A 81 8.29 4.93 5.01
C ALA A 81 7.69 3.87 4.08
N VAL A 82 6.78 4.27 3.18
CA VAL A 82 6.23 3.38 2.13
C VAL A 82 7.38 2.79 1.30
N PHE A 83 8.34 3.61 0.88
CA PHE A 83 9.52 3.16 0.14
C PHE A 83 10.35 2.14 0.92
N VAL A 84 10.73 2.45 2.17
CA VAL A 84 11.57 1.57 3.00
C VAL A 84 10.85 0.27 3.31
N VAL A 85 9.59 0.34 3.73
CA VAL A 85 8.80 -0.84 4.07
C VAL A 85 8.56 -1.71 2.84
N THR A 86 8.23 -1.11 1.69
CA THR A 86 8.12 -1.85 0.43
C THR A 86 9.44 -2.52 0.07
N PHE A 87 10.57 -1.80 0.17
CA PHE A 87 11.88 -2.36 -0.11
C PHE A 87 12.19 -3.56 0.80
N LEU A 88 11.91 -3.48 2.10
CA LEU A 88 12.17 -4.58 3.04
C LEU A 88 11.22 -5.76 2.85
N THR A 89 9.94 -5.50 2.56
CA THR A 89 8.88 -6.52 2.47
C THR A 89 8.75 -7.14 1.09
N LEU A 90 9.39 -6.58 0.06
CA LEU A 90 9.38 -7.13 -1.29
C LEU A 90 9.90 -8.58 -1.29
N TYR A 91 9.06 -9.52 -1.73
CA TYR A 91 9.47 -10.91 -1.88
C TYR A 91 10.38 -11.12 -3.09
N ARG A 92 10.06 -10.47 -4.21
CA ARG A 92 10.84 -10.42 -5.45
C ARG A 92 10.62 -9.06 -6.12
N PRO A 93 11.57 -8.57 -6.93
CA PRO A 93 12.90 -9.11 -7.26
C PRO A 93 13.92 -9.17 -6.11
N ARG A 94 14.90 -10.09 -6.17
CA ARG A 94 15.99 -10.19 -5.18
C ARG A 94 17.16 -9.26 -5.49
N SER A 95 17.43 -9.01 -6.76
CA SER A 95 18.47 -8.08 -7.19
C SER A 95 18.20 -6.67 -6.67
N PHE A 96 19.27 -6.01 -6.20
CA PHE A 96 19.17 -4.70 -5.55
C PHE A 96 18.53 -3.63 -6.44
N ILE A 97 18.95 -3.53 -7.71
CA ILE A 97 18.48 -2.47 -8.62
C ILE A 97 16.98 -2.62 -8.95
N PRO A 98 16.47 -3.77 -9.43
CA PRO A 98 15.03 -3.94 -9.64
C PRO A 98 14.20 -3.75 -8.37
N ARG A 99 14.72 -4.18 -7.22
CA ARG A 99 14.05 -4.00 -5.93
C ARG A 99 13.93 -2.52 -5.55
N LEU A 100 15.01 -1.77 -5.73
CA LEU A 100 15.05 -0.32 -5.53
C LEU A 100 14.09 0.41 -6.46
N MET A 101 14.08 0.04 -7.75
CA MET A 101 13.16 0.63 -8.72
C MET A 101 11.71 0.33 -8.36
N THR A 102 11.40 -0.92 -8.00
CA THR A 102 10.04 -1.34 -7.62
C THR A 102 9.54 -0.58 -6.40
N SER A 103 10.38 -0.43 -5.36
CA SER A 103 9.99 0.31 -4.16
C SER A 103 9.85 1.81 -4.42
N LEU A 104 10.70 2.41 -5.26
CA LEU A 104 10.55 3.81 -5.70
C LEU A 104 9.24 4.01 -6.46
N THR A 105 8.96 3.14 -7.44
CA THR A 105 7.71 3.20 -8.20
C THR A 105 6.51 3.03 -7.28
N THR A 106 6.57 2.10 -6.33
CA THR A 106 5.51 1.87 -5.34
C THR A 106 5.24 3.12 -4.51
N MET A 107 6.28 3.79 -4.00
CA MET A 107 6.16 5.06 -3.28
C MET A 107 5.49 6.14 -4.14
N LEU A 108 5.89 6.25 -5.40
CA LEU A 108 5.32 7.26 -6.30
C LEU A 108 3.84 6.99 -6.57
N VAL A 109 3.48 5.75 -6.92
CA VAL A 109 2.08 5.41 -7.21
C VAL A 109 1.19 5.46 -5.96
N GLU A 110 1.73 5.19 -4.77
CA GLU A 110 1.03 5.41 -3.50
C GLU A 110 0.71 6.90 -3.30
N GLY A 111 1.66 7.78 -3.61
CA GLY A 111 1.47 9.23 -3.55
C GLY A 111 0.32 9.70 -4.44
N PHE A 112 0.25 9.19 -5.68
CA PHE A 112 -0.78 9.57 -6.66
C PHE A 112 -2.08 8.73 -6.58
N GLY A 113 -2.07 7.60 -5.87
CA GLY A 113 -3.10 6.58 -5.97
C GLY A 113 -4.45 6.93 -5.36
N GLY A 114 -4.50 7.95 -4.49
CA GLY A 114 -5.74 8.43 -3.89
C GLY A 114 -6.50 7.31 -3.17
N LYS A 115 -7.74 7.04 -3.60
CA LYS A 115 -8.59 5.97 -3.03
C LYS A 115 -8.27 4.56 -3.58
N PHE A 116 -7.44 4.48 -4.60
CA PHE A 116 -7.05 3.23 -5.28
C PHE A 116 -5.56 2.91 -5.04
N ASP A 117 -4.96 3.51 -4.01
CA ASP A 117 -3.57 3.27 -3.60
C ASP A 117 -3.20 1.78 -3.54
N ASN A 118 -4.03 0.97 -2.88
CA ASN A 118 -3.82 -0.47 -2.78
C ASN A 118 -3.83 -1.19 -4.14
N LEU A 119 -4.64 -0.72 -5.10
CA LEU A 119 -4.66 -1.26 -6.46
C LEU A 119 -3.36 -0.93 -7.18
N TYR A 120 -2.91 0.32 -7.12
CA TYR A 120 -1.68 0.74 -7.78
C TYR A 120 -0.45 0.07 -7.19
N ILE A 121 -0.36 -0.02 -5.87
CA ILE A 121 0.70 -0.77 -5.17
C ILE A 121 0.67 -2.23 -5.63
N ALA A 122 -0.50 -2.86 -5.65
CA ALA A 122 -0.63 -4.25 -6.10
C ALA A 122 -0.17 -4.44 -7.55
N MET A 123 -0.56 -3.55 -8.48
CA MET A 123 -0.12 -3.62 -9.88
C MET A 123 1.40 -3.54 -10.01
N VAL A 124 2.05 -2.65 -9.26
CA VAL A 124 3.51 -2.51 -9.29
C VAL A 124 4.20 -3.75 -8.72
N VAL A 125 3.73 -4.25 -7.57
CA VAL A 125 4.37 -5.37 -6.86
C VAL A 125 4.16 -6.69 -7.62
N ILE A 126 2.93 -6.94 -8.09
CA ILE A 126 2.61 -8.13 -8.91
C ILE A 126 3.31 -8.03 -10.26
N GLY A 127 3.32 -6.86 -10.88
CA GLY A 127 4.04 -6.62 -12.13
C GLY A 127 5.54 -6.89 -12.00
N ALA A 128 6.17 -6.41 -10.93
CA ALA A 128 7.57 -6.70 -10.64
C ALA A 128 7.81 -8.20 -10.40
N TRP A 129 6.90 -8.88 -9.69
CA TRP A 129 6.98 -10.32 -9.51
C TRP A 129 6.91 -11.10 -10.85
N MET A 130 6.04 -10.69 -11.77
CA MET A 130 5.91 -11.31 -13.09
C MET A 130 7.09 -11.01 -14.02
N LEU A 131 7.64 -9.79 -13.96
CA LEU A 131 8.75 -9.36 -14.82
C LEU A 131 10.11 -9.90 -14.37
N PHE A 132 10.26 -10.22 -13.07
CA PHE A 132 11.52 -10.73 -12.50
C PHE A 132 11.35 -12.13 -11.87
N PRO A 133 11.04 -13.17 -12.67
CA PRO A 133 10.79 -14.50 -12.15
C PRO A 133 12.06 -15.24 -11.67
N ASN A 134 13.26 -14.89 -12.18
CA ASN A 134 14.44 -15.77 -12.13
C ASN A 134 15.80 -15.12 -11.73
N TYR A 135 15.83 -13.97 -11.04
CA TYR A 135 17.07 -13.40 -10.48
C TYR A 135 16.93 -13.03 -8.99
#